data_AF-A0A1F6NR17-F1
#
_entry.id   AF-A0A1F6NR17-F1
#
_cell.length_a   1.000
_cell.length_b   1.000
_cell.length_c   1.000
_cell.angle_alpha   90.00
_cell.angle_beta   90.00
_cell.angle_gamma   90.00
#
_symmetry.space_group_name_H-M   'P 1'
#
loop_
_entity.id
_entity.type
_entity.pdbx_description
1 polymer ?
#
loop_
_entity_poly.entity_id
_entity_poly.type
_entity_poly.pdbx_seq_one_letter_code
_entity_poly.pdbx_strand_id
1 'polypeptide(L)'
;MEEPIQEKKLSGSQKTGFVLLFVFALLTVGLSFLQIRNNIYNPFALQISQSDFDTLQSLQYDENTKLQQIDTDQDGLTDYEEITFYNTSRYLPDTDSDGLNDKEEIEKGSDPLCPEGETCVADVSATATSTQTGVSPLMEDILSPDEIIIKGQQQLDTSAVATNTSTDIGSVITDPNVLREMLISTGKVTMDDLQNIDDDTLLQLAKEIFSTQFQDQTTNNSNNSQ
;
A
#
# COMPACT_ATOMS: atom_id res chain seq x y z
N MET A 1 -10.87 -49.20 52.33
CA MET A 1 -11.60 -48.20 53.15
C MET A 1 -11.40 -46.87 52.46
N GLU A 2 -12.31 -46.52 51.54
CA GLU A 2 -12.32 -45.22 50.88
C GLU A 2 -13.16 -44.26 51.72
N GLU A 3 -12.59 -43.12 52.11
CA GLU A 3 -13.33 -42.03 52.72
C GLU A 3 -14.18 -41.31 51.66
N PRO A 4 -15.46 -41.00 51.93
CA PRO A 4 -16.29 -40.28 50.99
C PRO A 4 -15.89 -38.79 50.94
N ILE A 5 -15.55 -38.32 49.75
CA ILE A 5 -15.30 -36.90 49.45
C ILE A 5 -16.63 -36.15 49.64
N GLN A 6 -16.74 -35.35 50.71
CA GLN A 6 -17.93 -34.52 50.93
C GLN A 6 -17.94 -33.32 49.99
N GLU A 7 -18.86 -33.34 49.01
CA GLU A 7 -19.14 -32.18 48.18
C GLU A 7 -19.78 -31.05 49.00
N LYS A 8 -19.01 -29.99 49.23
CA LYS A 8 -19.47 -28.78 49.91
C LYS A 8 -20.43 -28.01 49.01
N LYS A 9 -21.74 -28.27 49.15
CA LYS A 9 -22.81 -27.55 48.43
C LYS A 9 -23.01 -26.15 49.01
N LEU A 10 -22.94 -25.13 48.15
CA LEU A 10 -23.19 -23.73 48.51
C LEU A 10 -24.64 -23.51 48.98
N SER A 11 -24.80 -22.70 50.03
CA SER A 11 -26.11 -22.28 50.56
C SER A 11 -26.87 -21.40 49.56
N GLY A 12 -28.20 -21.42 49.62
CA GLY A 12 -29.07 -20.65 48.71
C GLY A 12 -28.74 -19.15 48.68
N SER A 13 -28.42 -18.55 49.82
CA SER A 13 -28.01 -17.14 49.92
C SER A 13 -26.63 -16.87 49.29
N GLN A 14 -25.72 -17.83 49.33
CA GLN A 14 -24.39 -17.71 48.70
C GLN A 14 -24.48 -17.77 47.17
N LYS A 15 -25.40 -18.57 46.64
CA LYS A 15 -25.67 -18.63 45.19
C LYS A 15 -26.26 -17.30 44.69
N THR A 16 -27.18 -16.71 45.44
CA THR A 16 -27.73 -15.38 45.11
C THR A 16 -26.65 -14.30 45.12
N GLY A 17 -25.72 -14.36 46.08
CA GLY A 17 -24.56 -13.45 46.13
C GLY A 17 -23.65 -13.59 44.91
N PHE A 18 -23.33 -14.82 44.49
CA PHE A 18 -22.50 -15.07 43.31
C PHE A 18 -23.18 -14.61 42.01
N VAL A 19 -24.49 -14.84 41.86
CA VAL A 19 -25.26 -14.38 40.70
C VAL A 19 -25.29 -12.85 40.63
N LEU A 20 -25.47 -12.15 41.76
CA LEU A 20 -25.47 -10.69 41.79
C LEU A 20 -24.10 -10.11 41.44
N LEU A 21 -23.01 -10.71 41.94
CA LEU A 21 -21.64 -10.31 41.59
C LEU A 21 -21.39 -10.51 40.09
N PHE A 22 -21.82 -11.65 39.54
CA PHE A 22 -21.65 -11.94 38.11
C PHE A 22 -22.37 -10.92 37.21
N VAL A 23 -23.61 -10.56 37.55
CA VAL A 23 -24.36 -9.53 36.80
C VAL A 23 -23.66 -8.17 36.92
N PHE A 24 -23.18 -7.81 38.11
CA PHE A 24 -22.45 -6.56 38.29
C PHE A 24 -21.15 -6.52 37.48
N ALA A 25 -20.41 -7.62 37.43
CA ALA A 25 -19.19 -7.74 36.63
C ALA A 25 -19.46 -7.62 35.12
N LEU A 26 -20.56 -8.18 34.63
CA LEU A 26 -20.94 -8.01 33.21
C LEU A 26 -21.35 -6.57 32.89
N LEU A 27 -22.07 -5.92 33.80
CA LEU A 27 -22.46 -4.51 33.63
C LEU A 27 -21.24 -3.59 33.64
N THR A 28 -20.28 -3.80 34.54
CA THR A 28 -19.06 -2.97 34.58
C THR A 28 -18.24 -3.13 33.30
N VAL A 29 -18.02 -4.36 32.83
CA VAL A 29 -17.30 -4.62 31.56
C VAL A 29 -18.04 -4.03 30.37
N GLY A 30 -19.36 -4.18 30.30
CA GLY A 30 -20.18 -3.62 29.22
C GLY A 30 -20.13 -2.09 29.17
N LEU A 31 -20.26 -1.43 30.33
CA LEU A 31 -20.15 0.03 30.43
C LEU A 31 -18.72 0.52 30.11
N SER A 32 -17.69 -0.19 30.58
CA SER A 32 -16.30 0.11 30.21
C SER A 32 -16.06 0.01 28.71
N PHE A 33 -16.60 -1.00 28.03
CA PHE A 33 -16.48 -1.12 26.58
C PHE A 33 -17.21 -0.01 25.82
N LEU A 34 -18.40 0.41 26.28
CA LEU A 34 -19.11 1.55 25.68
C LEU A 34 -18.34 2.86 25.87
N GLN A 35 -17.75 3.07 27.05
CA GLN A 35 -16.97 4.26 27.36
C GLN A 35 -15.64 4.28 26.60
N ILE A 36 -14.97 3.13 26.43
CA ILE A 36 -13.74 3.03 25.65
C ILE A 36 -14.02 3.32 24.18
N ARG A 37 -15.14 2.82 23.63
CA ARG A 37 -15.54 3.09 22.25
C ARG A 37 -15.73 4.59 22.04
N ASN A 38 -16.49 5.24 22.91
CA ASN A 38 -16.73 6.67 22.76
C ASN A 38 -15.43 7.50 22.88
N ASN A 39 -14.52 7.14 23.79
CA ASN A 39 -13.29 7.90 24.01
C ASN A 39 -12.17 7.59 23.00
N ILE A 40 -12.13 6.39 22.41
CA ILE A 40 -11.12 6.01 21.41
C ILE A 40 -11.53 6.45 20.02
N TYR A 41 -12.79 6.29 19.60
CA TYR A 41 -13.18 6.58 18.22
C TYR A 41 -13.45 8.06 17.95
N ASN A 42 -13.92 8.82 18.94
CA ASN A 42 -14.27 10.23 18.76
C ASN A 42 -13.09 11.15 18.37
N PRO A 43 -11.87 11.03 18.94
CA PRO A 43 -10.72 11.87 18.52
C PRO A 43 -10.18 11.56 17.12
N PHE A 44 -10.62 10.46 16.48
CA PHE A 44 -10.22 10.09 15.12
C PHE A 44 -11.36 10.21 14.10
N ALA A 45 -12.51 10.76 14.50
CA ALA A 45 -13.55 11.11 13.55
C ALA A 45 -13.06 12.28 12.71
N LEU A 46 -12.63 12.03 11.47
CA LEU A 46 -12.28 13.07 10.52
C LEU A 46 -13.52 13.94 10.25
N GLN A 47 -13.54 15.12 10.85
CA GLN A 47 -14.55 16.15 10.58
C GLN A 47 -13.97 17.11 9.55
N ILE A 48 -14.02 16.72 8.28
CA ILE A 48 -13.74 17.66 7.19
C ILE A 48 -14.87 18.69 7.20
N SER A 49 -14.53 19.95 7.49
CA SER A 49 -15.53 21.02 7.46
C SER A 49 -15.93 21.31 6.01
N GLN A 50 -17.17 21.71 5.76
CA GLN A 50 -17.58 22.17 4.43
C GLN A 50 -16.72 23.33 3.93
N SER A 51 -16.21 24.18 4.83
CA SER A 51 -15.24 25.23 4.50
C SER A 51 -13.92 24.68 3.94
N ASP A 52 -13.49 23.52 4.42
CA ASP A 52 -12.24 22.90 3.99
C ASP A 52 -12.43 22.28 2.60
N PHE A 53 -13.62 21.74 2.32
CA PHE A 53 -13.98 21.29 0.98
C PHE A 53 -14.05 22.46 -0.02
N ASP A 54 -14.72 23.55 0.34
CA ASP A 54 -14.84 24.74 -0.52
C ASP A 54 -13.49 25.39 -0.81
N THR A 55 -12.58 25.42 0.18
CA THR A 55 -11.22 25.97 -0.02
C THR A 55 -10.39 25.09 -0.96
N LEU A 56 -10.41 23.77 -0.80
CA LEU A 56 -9.71 22.85 -1.70
C LEU A 56 -10.22 22.96 -3.14
N GLN A 57 -11.54 23.06 -3.33
CA GLN A 57 -12.15 23.25 -4.64
C GLN A 57 -11.73 24.58 -5.28
N SER A 58 -11.63 25.66 -4.49
CA SER A 58 -11.21 26.97 -4.99
C SER A 58 -9.73 27.01 -5.40
N LEU A 59 -8.85 26.29 -4.70
CA LEU A 59 -7.42 26.22 -5.03
C LEU A 59 -7.18 25.45 -6.33
N GLN A 60 -7.92 24.37 -6.55
CA GLN A 60 -7.83 23.59 -7.79
C GLN A 60 -8.28 24.41 -9.01
N TYR A 61 -9.28 25.27 -8.86
CA TYR A 61 -9.73 26.16 -9.93
C TYR A 61 -8.68 27.22 -10.29
N ASP A 62 -7.96 27.74 -9.30
CA ASP A 62 -6.91 28.76 -9.49
C ASP A 62 -5.69 28.18 -10.23
N GLU A 63 -5.24 26.98 -9.85
CA GLU A 63 -4.10 26.31 -10.51
C GLU A 63 -4.39 25.98 -11.98
N ASN A 64 -5.55 25.41 -12.30
CA ASN A 64 -5.90 25.12 -13.70
C ASN A 64 -5.99 26.40 -14.54
N THR A 65 -6.60 27.46 -13.99
CA THR A 65 -6.70 28.75 -14.69
C THR A 65 -5.33 29.35 -14.96
N LYS A 66 -4.40 29.18 -14.03
CA LYS A 66 -3.02 29.63 -14.16
C LYS A 66 -2.25 28.82 -15.21
N LEU A 67 -2.36 27.49 -15.20
CA LEU A 67 -1.70 26.63 -16.19
C LEU A 67 -2.21 26.88 -17.62
N GLN A 68 -3.47 27.31 -17.78
CA GLN A 68 -4.03 27.69 -19.09
C GLN A 68 -3.46 29.02 -19.64
N GLN A 69 -2.73 29.79 -18.83
CA GLN A 69 -2.18 31.09 -19.23
C GLN A 69 -0.66 31.10 -19.33
N ILE A 70 -0.01 30.06 -18.80
CA ILE A 70 1.44 29.96 -18.77
C ILE A 70 1.86 28.92 -19.80
N ASP A 71 2.92 29.27 -20.51
CA ASP A 71 3.67 28.44 -21.43
C ASP A 71 5.12 28.54 -20.91
N THR A 72 5.54 27.52 -20.17
CA THR A 72 6.75 27.57 -19.34
C THR A 72 8.02 27.43 -20.18
N ASP A 73 7.99 26.63 -21.22
CA ASP A 73 9.11 26.31 -22.11
C ASP A 73 9.06 27.05 -23.46
N GLN A 74 7.97 27.76 -23.73
CA GLN A 74 7.79 28.71 -24.83
C GLN A 74 7.77 28.07 -26.21
N ASP A 75 7.26 26.84 -26.29
CA ASP A 75 7.05 26.13 -27.56
C ASP A 75 5.74 26.56 -28.24
N GLY A 76 4.84 27.21 -27.49
CA GLY A 76 3.55 27.73 -27.90
C GLY A 76 2.35 26.88 -27.51
N LEU A 77 2.53 25.81 -26.73
CA LEU A 77 1.49 25.12 -25.98
C LEU A 77 1.41 25.69 -24.58
N THR A 78 0.21 25.73 -24.01
CA THR A 78 0.08 26.09 -22.59
C THR A 78 0.41 24.88 -21.71
N ASP A 79 0.96 25.11 -20.51
CA ASP A 79 1.28 24.04 -19.55
C ASP A 79 0.06 23.13 -19.29
N TYR A 80 -1.15 23.72 -19.35
CA TYR A 80 -2.40 22.97 -19.20
C TYR A 80 -2.65 22.03 -20.38
N GLU A 81 -2.38 22.46 -21.61
CA GLU A 81 -2.58 21.64 -22.80
C GLU A 81 -1.63 20.46 -22.83
N GLU A 82 -0.37 20.70 -22.51
CA GLU A 82 0.66 19.67 -22.43
C GLU A 82 0.31 18.58 -21.42
N ILE A 83 -0.04 18.96 -20.18
CA ILE A 83 -0.37 17.98 -19.13
C ILE A 83 -1.71 17.28 -19.39
N THR A 84 -2.70 17.98 -19.94
CA THR A 84 -4.09 17.48 -20.00
C THR A 84 -4.41 16.75 -21.30
N PHE A 85 -3.83 17.16 -22.43
CA PHE A 85 -4.19 16.63 -23.75
C PHE A 85 -3.09 15.81 -24.39
N TYR A 86 -1.83 16.23 -24.28
CA TYR A 86 -0.73 15.64 -25.04
C TYR A 86 0.21 14.78 -24.20
N ASN A 87 0.10 14.88 -22.87
CA ASN A 87 1.00 14.24 -21.90
C ASN A 87 2.49 14.57 -22.15
N THR A 88 2.76 15.74 -22.71
CA THR A 88 4.11 16.26 -22.97
C THR A 88 4.66 17.00 -21.75
N SER A 89 5.92 17.38 -21.82
CA SER A 89 6.64 18.01 -20.71
C SER A 89 6.65 19.53 -20.82
N ARG A 90 5.92 20.20 -19.92
CA ARG A 90 5.91 21.67 -19.71
C ARG A 90 7.24 22.39 -19.50
N TYR A 91 8.34 21.67 -19.47
CA TYR A 91 9.67 22.22 -19.24
C TYR A 91 10.60 22.00 -20.44
N LEU A 92 10.13 21.29 -21.46
CA LEU A 92 10.91 20.82 -22.60
C LEU A 92 10.11 21.09 -23.86
N PRO A 93 10.55 22.05 -24.72
CA PRO A 93 9.84 22.36 -25.95
C PRO A 93 9.69 21.17 -26.91
N ASP A 94 10.52 20.15 -26.72
CA ASP A 94 10.68 18.93 -27.49
C ASP A 94 10.79 17.80 -26.45
N THR A 95 9.68 17.09 -26.22
CA THR A 95 9.54 16.13 -25.14
C THR A 95 10.32 14.84 -25.42
N ASP A 96 10.39 14.41 -26.68
CA ASP A 96 11.06 13.17 -27.08
C ASP A 96 12.52 13.38 -27.56
N SER A 97 12.93 14.64 -27.66
CA SER A 97 14.28 15.10 -27.99
C SER A 97 14.75 14.76 -29.40
N ASP A 98 13.84 14.73 -30.39
CA ASP A 98 14.16 14.46 -31.79
C ASP A 98 14.55 15.71 -32.61
N GLY A 99 14.37 16.90 -32.03
CA GLY A 99 14.67 18.20 -32.62
C GLY A 99 13.46 18.93 -33.20
N LEU A 100 12.24 18.39 -33.10
CA LEU A 100 10.98 19.05 -33.38
C LEU A 100 10.30 19.44 -32.07
N ASN A 101 9.70 20.62 -32.04
CA ASN A 101 8.95 21.01 -30.86
C ASN A 101 7.59 20.28 -30.82
N ASP A 102 7.08 19.99 -29.62
CA ASP A 102 5.82 19.28 -29.39
C ASP A 102 4.67 19.95 -30.17
N LYS A 103 4.59 21.29 -30.14
CA LYS A 103 3.61 22.06 -30.92
C LYS A 103 3.70 21.81 -32.44
N GLU A 104 4.91 21.76 -32.99
CA GLU A 104 5.09 21.54 -34.42
C GLU A 104 4.63 20.15 -34.84
N GLU A 105 4.89 19.17 -33.99
CA GLU A 105 4.49 17.78 -34.20
C GLU A 105 2.98 17.62 -34.15
N ILE A 106 2.32 18.23 -33.17
CA ILE A 106 0.86 18.27 -33.06
C ILE A 106 0.24 18.96 -34.29
N GLU A 107 0.83 20.06 -34.78
CA GLU A 107 0.37 20.74 -36.01
C GLU A 107 0.56 19.88 -37.27
N LYS A 108 1.59 19.02 -37.30
CA LYS A 108 1.85 18.05 -38.39
C LYS A 108 1.01 16.77 -38.23
N GLY A 109 0.45 16.52 -37.05
CA GLY A 109 -0.28 15.31 -36.69
C GLY A 109 0.63 14.11 -36.40
N SER A 110 1.89 14.35 -36.01
CA SER A 110 2.75 13.33 -35.40
C SER A 110 2.50 13.23 -33.89
N ASP A 111 3.11 12.24 -33.25
CA ASP A 111 3.00 11.99 -31.81
C ASP A 111 4.20 12.68 -31.12
N PRO A 112 3.98 13.71 -30.26
CA PRO A 112 5.06 14.47 -29.62
C PRO A 112 5.82 13.68 -28.53
N LEU A 113 5.44 12.43 -28.31
CA LEU A 113 6.15 11.50 -27.44
C LEU A 113 6.97 10.47 -28.24
N CYS A 114 7.02 10.62 -29.56
CA CYS A 114 7.57 9.65 -30.48
C CYS A 114 8.57 10.24 -31.48
N PRO A 115 9.88 9.94 -31.32
CA PRO A 115 10.90 10.53 -32.15
C PRO A 115 10.68 10.30 -33.65
N GLU A 116 10.95 11.32 -34.46
CA GLU A 116 10.76 11.30 -35.91
C GLU A 116 11.51 10.11 -36.54
N GLY A 117 10.76 9.24 -37.19
CA GLY A 117 11.30 8.06 -37.88
C GLY A 117 11.40 6.80 -37.01
N GLU A 118 11.03 6.87 -35.74
CA GLU A 118 10.80 5.69 -34.90
C GLU A 118 9.34 5.22 -34.97
N THR A 119 9.10 3.99 -34.51
CA THR A 119 7.76 3.41 -34.44
C THR A 119 7.34 3.27 -33.00
N CYS A 120 6.67 4.29 -32.46
CA CYS A 120 6.07 4.23 -31.14
C CYS A 120 4.67 3.63 -31.29
N VAL A 121 4.52 2.42 -30.78
CA VAL A 121 3.25 1.69 -30.84
C VAL A 121 2.35 2.16 -29.71
N ALA A 122 1.50 3.13 -29.98
CA ALA A 122 0.40 3.54 -29.09
C ALA A 122 -0.78 2.54 -29.16
N ASP A 123 -0.52 1.23 -29.11
CA ASP A 123 -1.58 0.21 -29.15
C ASP A 123 -1.49 -0.81 -28.01
N VAL A 124 -2.65 -1.03 -27.42
CA VAL A 124 -2.89 -1.73 -26.17
C VAL A 124 -2.83 -3.24 -26.41
N SER A 125 -1.71 -3.87 -26.14
CA SER A 125 -1.62 -5.22 -25.53
C SER A 125 -0.22 -5.79 -25.63
N ALA A 126 0.29 -6.20 -24.48
CA ALA A 126 1.47 -7.02 -24.29
C ALA A 126 1.72 -8.04 -25.42
N THR A 127 2.79 -7.84 -26.16
CA THR A 127 3.71 -8.92 -26.55
C THR A 127 5.10 -8.30 -26.63
N ALA A 128 5.79 -8.39 -25.51
CA ALA A 128 7.18 -8.00 -25.37
C ALA A 128 8.03 -8.76 -26.40
N THR A 129 8.80 -8.03 -27.20
CA THR A 129 10.13 -8.42 -27.65
C THR A 129 10.86 -7.17 -28.14
N SER A 130 11.68 -6.56 -27.29
CA SER A 130 13.09 -6.28 -27.59
C SER A 130 13.72 -5.47 -26.45
N THR A 131 14.68 -6.11 -25.79
CA THR A 131 15.97 -5.54 -25.41
C THR A 131 15.97 -4.33 -24.49
N GLN A 132 16.09 -4.65 -23.20
CA GLN A 132 16.61 -3.75 -22.17
C GLN A 132 17.98 -3.20 -22.57
N THR A 133 18.09 -1.89 -22.64
CA THR A 133 19.33 -1.20 -22.30
C THR A 133 19.00 0.06 -21.51
N GLY A 134 19.09 -0.06 -20.18
CA GLY A 134 19.30 1.07 -19.28
C GLY A 134 18.09 1.92 -18.95
N VAL A 135 17.23 1.45 -18.05
CA VAL A 135 16.37 2.35 -17.25
C VAL A 135 16.73 2.21 -15.78
N SER A 136 16.96 3.36 -15.15
CA SER A 136 17.24 3.48 -13.71
C SER A 136 15.99 3.11 -12.90
N PRO A 137 16.12 2.48 -11.73
CA PRO A 137 15.01 1.87 -10.97
C PRO A 137 14.14 2.89 -10.20
N LEU A 138 13.99 4.12 -10.71
CA LEU A 138 13.42 5.24 -9.96
C LEU A 138 12.10 5.78 -10.52
N MET A 139 11.49 5.11 -11.48
CA MET A 139 10.27 5.58 -12.12
C MET A 139 9.30 4.42 -12.40
N GLU A 140 8.73 3.82 -11.34
CA GLU A 140 7.61 2.87 -11.52
C GLU A 140 6.35 3.28 -10.74
N ASP A 141 6.39 4.27 -9.84
CA ASP A 141 5.27 4.60 -8.96
C ASP A 141 4.84 6.08 -9.05
N ILE A 142 4.46 6.54 -10.23
CA ILE A 142 3.68 7.79 -10.35
C ILE A 142 2.35 7.46 -11.00
N LEU A 143 1.37 7.08 -10.19
CA LEU A 143 -0.02 7.02 -10.62
C LEU A 143 -0.54 8.45 -10.83
N SER A 144 -1.10 8.71 -12.01
CA SER A 144 -1.74 9.98 -12.35
C SER A 144 -3.01 10.22 -11.49
N PRO A 145 -3.39 11.49 -11.23
CA PRO A 145 -4.51 11.83 -10.34
C PRO A 145 -5.86 11.18 -10.68
N ASP A 146 -6.09 10.85 -11.96
CA ASP A 146 -7.33 10.23 -12.42
C ASP A 146 -7.50 8.76 -11.97
N GLU A 147 -6.42 8.03 -11.68
CA GLU A 147 -6.51 6.67 -11.15
C GLU A 147 -6.93 6.60 -9.67
N ILE A 148 -6.85 7.72 -8.94
CA ILE A 148 -7.28 7.80 -7.55
C ILE A 148 -8.82 7.84 -7.46
N ILE A 149 -9.49 8.45 -8.43
CA ILE A 149 -10.96 8.58 -8.46
C ILE A 149 -11.64 7.27 -8.88
N ILE A 150 -11.07 6.54 -9.86
CA ILE A 150 -11.67 5.30 -10.37
C ILE A 150 -11.58 4.14 -9.36
N LYS A 151 -10.53 4.09 -8.52
CA LYS A 151 -10.41 3.09 -7.43
C LYS A 151 -11.42 3.29 -6.29
N GLY A 152 -12.13 4.42 -6.23
CA GLY A 152 -13.09 4.74 -5.18
C GLY A 152 -14.54 4.27 -5.42
N GLN A 153 -14.90 3.86 -6.63
CA GLN A 153 -16.31 3.56 -6.97
C GLN A 153 -16.58 2.21 -7.65
N GLN A 154 -15.58 1.36 -7.89
CA GLN A 154 -15.84 0.00 -8.37
C GLN A 154 -15.47 -1.05 -7.32
N GLN A 155 -16.30 -1.13 -6.29
CA GLN A 155 -16.58 -2.41 -5.65
C GLN A 155 -18.09 -2.66 -5.70
N LEU A 156 -18.58 -2.99 -6.89
CA LEU A 156 -19.65 -3.97 -6.99
C LEU A 156 -19.53 -4.73 -8.31
N ASP A 157 -19.16 -6.00 -8.17
CA ASP A 157 -19.28 -7.10 -9.11
C ASP A 157 -18.40 -7.08 -10.37
N THR A 158 -17.19 -7.66 -10.29
CA THR A 158 -16.92 -9.05 -10.78
C THR A 158 -15.42 -9.41 -10.69
N SER A 159 -15.17 -10.56 -10.07
CA SER A 159 -13.95 -11.39 -10.00
C SER A 159 -12.65 -10.92 -10.69
N ALA A 160 -11.71 -10.37 -9.91
CA ALA A 160 -10.26 -10.63 -10.03
C ALA A 160 -9.57 -10.30 -8.69
N VAL A 161 -8.66 -11.17 -8.28
CA VAL A 161 -8.07 -11.28 -6.94
C VAL A 161 -7.13 -10.10 -6.64
N ALA A 162 -7.49 -9.26 -5.67
CA ALA A 162 -6.59 -8.29 -5.03
C ALA A 162 -6.17 -8.82 -3.65
N THR A 163 -4.89 -9.15 -3.49
CA THR A 163 -4.29 -9.45 -2.19
C THR A 163 -3.98 -8.15 -1.46
N ASN A 164 -4.67 -7.93 -0.34
CA ASN A 164 -4.33 -6.91 0.65
C ASN A 164 -3.03 -7.30 1.36
N THR A 165 -1.99 -6.46 1.33
CA THR A 165 -0.80 -6.62 2.18
C THR A 165 -0.78 -5.55 3.27
N SER A 166 -1.61 -5.75 4.30
CA SER A 166 -1.09 -5.54 5.66
C SER A 166 -0.06 -6.64 5.86
N THR A 167 1.22 -6.31 5.86
CA THR A 167 2.32 -7.28 5.95
C THR A 167 2.34 -7.92 7.34
N ASP A 168 1.47 -8.91 7.54
CA ASP A 168 1.56 -9.86 8.63
C ASP A 168 2.84 -10.68 8.40
N ILE A 169 3.82 -10.51 9.27
CA ILE A 169 5.15 -11.13 9.12
C ILE A 169 5.04 -12.67 9.05
N GLY A 170 3.93 -13.25 9.56
CA GLY A 170 3.63 -14.67 9.45
C GLY A 170 3.30 -15.15 8.03
N SER A 171 2.71 -14.30 7.17
CA SER A 171 2.40 -14.68 5.78
C SER A 171 3.60 -14.57 4.85
N VAL A 172 4.60 -13.76 5.21
CA VAL A 172 5.83 -13.57 4.42
C VAL A 172 6.79 -14.75 4.54
N ILE A 173 6.81 -15.43 5.69
CA ILE A 173 7.70 -16.57 5.96
C ILE A 173 7.11 -17.90 5.43
N THR A 174 5.85 -17.88 4.99
CA THR A 174 5.12 -19.07 4.55
C THR A 174 4.90 -19.13 3.04
N ASP A 175 5.17 -18.04 2.31
CA ASP A 175 5.11 -17.98 0.85
C ASP A 175 6.52 -17.82 0.24
N PRO A 176 6.96 -18.77 -0.61
CA PRO A 176 8.31 -18.74 -1.19
C PRO A 176 8.50 -17.56 -2.16
N ASN A 177 7.46 -17.12 -2.87
CA ASN A 177 7.58 -16.02 -3.83
C ASN A 177 7.75 -14.68 -3.13
N VAL A 178 6.93 -14.45 -2.09
CA VAL A 178 7.02 -13.24 -1.27
C VAL A 178 8.36 -13.19 -0.52
N LEU A 179 8.85 -14.35 -0.06
CA LEU A 179 10.14 -14.46 0.59
C LEU A 179 11.30 -14.15 -0.36
N ARG A 180 11.23 -14.58 -1.63
CA ARG A 180 12.22 -14.24 -2.67
C ARG A 180 12.25 -12.74 -2.92
N GLU A 181 11.09 -12.11 -3.08
CA GLU A 181 11.00 -10.66 -3.27
C GLU A 181 11.57 -9.90 -2.07
N MET A 182 11.27 -10.33 -0.84
CA MET A 182 11.83 -9.74 0.37
C MET A 182 13.36 -9.90 0.44
N LEU A 183 13.90 -11.07 0.08
CA LEU A 183 15.35 -11.30 0.11
C LEU A 183 16.08 -10.44 -0.92
N ILE A 184 15.52 -10.29 -2.12
CA ILE A 184 16.04 -9.40 -3.16
C ILE A 184 15.96 -7.94 -2.69
N SER A 185 14.89 -7.54 -2.01
CA SER A 185 14.72 -6.17 -1.50
C SER A 185 15.76 -5.78 -0.45
N THR A 186 16.28 -6.75 0.32
CA THR A 186 17.38 -6.48 1.27
C THR A 186 18.71 -6.15 0.59
N GLY A 187 18.83 -6.39 -0.73
CA GLY A 187 20.04 -6.15 -1.51
C GLY A 187 21.22 -7.06 -1.15
N LYS A 188 21.01 -8.09 -0.30
CA LYS A 188 22.05 -9.02 0.15
C LYS A 188 22.09 -10.33 -0.63
N VAL A 189 21.03 -10.64 -1.38
CA VAL A 189 20.91 -11.86 -2.17
C VAL A 189 20.40 -11.46 -3.56
N THR A 190 21.07 -11.93 -4.60
CA THR A 190 20.72 -11.59 -5.98
C THR A 190 19.74 -12.60 -6.57
N MET A 191 19.01 -12.21 -7.62
CA MET A 191 18.00 -13.06 -8.25
C MET A 191 18.59 -14.39 -8.76
N ASP A 192 19.84 -14.38 -9.24
CA ASP A 192 20.56 -15.56 -9.74
C ASP A 192 20.93 -16.55 -8.61
N ASP A 193 21.22 -16.03 -7.42
CA ASP A 193 21.53 -16.86 -6.24
C ASP A 193 20.27 -17.58 -5.74
N LEU A 194 19.10 -16.94 -5.86
CA LEU A 194 17.81 -17.49 -5.45
C LEU A 194 17.26 -18.50 -6.44
N GLN A 195 17.49 -18.33 -7.75
CA GLN A 195 16.99 -19.26 -8.78
C GLN A 195 17.50 -20.70 -8.63
N ASN A 196 18.67 -20.89 -8.01
CA ASN A 196 19.28 -22.21 -7.80
C ASN A 196 18.83 -22.89 -6.48
N ILE A 197 18.02 -22.22 -5.67
CA ILE A 197 17.48 -22.75 -4.42
C ILE A 197 16.03 -23.15 -4.65
N ASP A 198 15.68 -24.37 -4.28
CA ASP A 198 14.30 -24.87 -4.34
C ASP A 198 13.40 -24.17 -3.30
N ASP A 199 12.12 -23.96 -3.64
CA ASP A 199 11.15 -23.26 -2.80
C ASP A 199 11.00 -23.89 -1.40
N ASP A 200 11.02 -25.22 -1.31
CA ASP A 200 10.90 -25.93 -0.03
C ASP A 200 12.13 -25.71 0.85
N THR A 201 13.32 -25.66 0.22
CA THR A 201 14.59 -25.41 0.91
C THR A 201 14.66 -23.96 1.40
N LEU A 202 14.15 -23.02 0.60
CA LEU A 202 14.11 -21.61 0.94
C LEU A 202 13.19 -21.33 2.15
N LEU A 203 12.00 -21.96 2.15
CA LEU A 203 11.06 -21.89 3.26
C LEU A 203 11.61 -22.54 4.52
N GLN A 204 12.29 -23.69 4.40
CA GLN A 204 12.91 -24.37 5.52
C GLN A 204 14.02 -23.52 6.16
N LEU A 205 14.87 -22.90 5.35
CA LEU A 205 15.93 -22.02 5.81
C LEU A 205 15.38 -20.77 6.50
N ALA A 206 14.37 -20.13 5.91
CA ALA A 206 13.71 -18.99 6.54
C ALA A 206 13.10 -19.37 7.89
N LYS A 207 12.35 -20.48 7.94
CA LYS A 207 11.75 -20.98 9.18
C LYS A 207 12.80 -21.29 10.25
N GLU A 208 13.95 -21.83 9.86
CA GLU A 208 15.07 -22.11 10.77
C GLU A 208 15.70 -20.81 11.32
N ILE A 209 15.98 -19.81 10.49
CA ILE A 209 16.53 -18.51 10.89
C ILE A 209 15.55 -17.76 11.80
N PHE A 210 14.26 -17.74 11.46
CA PHE A 210 13.24 -17.10 12.29
C PHE A 210 13.03 -17.85 13.60
N SER A 211 13.12 -19.19 13.63
CA SER A 211 13.02 -19.94 14.88
C SER A 211 14.24 -19.75 15.80
N THR A 212 15.44 -19.61 15.24
CA THR A 212 16.69 -19.44 16.00
C THR A 212 16.85 -18.02 16.54
N GLN A 213 16.50 -16.98 15.77
CA GLN A 213 16.55 -15.59 16.26
C GLN A 213 15.58 -15.28 17.41
N PHE A 214 14.46 -16.01 17.51
CA PHE A 214 13.48 -15.81 18.58
C PHE A 214 13.60 -16.81 19.74
N GLN A 215 14.39 -17.89 19.63
CA GLN A 215 14.69 -18.78 20.77
C GLN A 215 15.83 -18.28 21.66
N ASP A 216 16.78 -17.50 21.14
CA ASP A 216 17.93 -16.99 21.91
C ASP A 216 17.56 -15.94 23.00
N GLN A 217 16.32 -15.44 22.99
CA GLN A 217 15.81 -14.54 24.04
C GLN A 217 15.26 -15.28 25.27
N THR A 218 15.20 -16.61 25.28
CA THR A 218 14.61 -17.38 26.41
C THR A 218 15.57 -18.24 27.23
N THR A 219 16.85 -18.34 26.86
CA THR A 219 17.83 -19.13 27.66
C THR A 219 19.02 -18.36 28.22
N ASN A 220 19.19 -17.07 27.94
CA ASN A 220 20.30 -16.27 28.49
C ASN A 220 19.88 -15.25 29.57
N ASN A 221 18.85 -15.57 30.40
CA ASN A 221 18.56 -14.79 31.61
C ASN A 221 18.32 -15.66 32.86
N SER A 222 19.11 -16.71 33.02
CA SER A 222 19.37 -17.34 34.33
C SER A 222 20.85 -17.63 34.43
N ASN A 223 21.63 -16.60 34.76
CA ASN A 223 22.89 -16.68 35.52
C ASN A 223 23.52 -15.29 35.62
N ASN A 224 22.88 -14.36 36.35
CA ASN A 224 23.64 -13.37 37.09
C ASN A 224 22.83 -12.80 38.28
N SER A 225 22.78 -13.58 39.36
CA SER A 225 22.48 -13.09 40.71
C SER A 225 23.09 -14.06 41.70
N GLN A 226 24.39 -13.90 41.94
CA GLN A 226 25.02 -14.08 43.25
C GLN A 226 26.15 -13.05 43.38
#